data_AF-A0A074RRM2-F1
#
_entry.id   AF-A0A074RRM2-F1
#
_cell.length_a   1.000
_cell.length_b   1.000
_cell.length_c   1.000
_cell.angle_alpha   90.00
_cell.angle_beta   90.00
_cell.angle_gamma   90.00
#
_symmetry.space_group_name_H-M   'P 1'
#
loop_
_entity.id
_entity.type
_entity.pdbx_description
1 polymer ?
#
loop_
_entity_poly.entity_id
_entity_poly.type
_entity_poly.pdbx_seq_one_letter_code
_entity_poly.pdbx_strand_id
1 'polypeptide(L)'
;MNPESSRPLSLSNNKRSDADIAVVENRQPAPVHPEFAFSDGNIELQTTDQTFWVHEYRLKKFAAFATLIQAAKGSAAADPGRRIVVTCDKKIKGEDIYNTLRVIYASHIDGIPDFDSSTLISTLRIASTFDYPALRKFAISKLEGMSLPAIERIQLSDELSLPTWETPAFTELCSRKEPISQSEAEILGMTRFVEIARIRETERTRLAVQFAGGIYGELLQASKLVSSLQAGGSDGSGITQDAFGRSILSPVPY
;
A
#
# COMPACT_ATOMS: atom_id res chain seq x y z
N MET A 1 33.31 83.53 -3.86
CA MET A 1 32.58 84.17 -4.96
C MET A 1 31.71 83.12 -5.61
N ASN A 2 30.43 83.48 -5.83
CA ASN A 2 29.32 82.69 -6.35
C ASN A 2 28.57 81.72 -5.41
N PRO A 3 27.22 81.66 -5.57
CA PRO A 3 26.29 81.85 -4.46
C PRO A 3 25.12 80.85 -4.41
N GLU A 4 24.28 81.01 -3.38
CA GLU A 4 22.83 80.74 -3.31
C GLU A 4 22.26 79.33 -3.61
N SER A 5 21.15 78.86 -3.06
CA SER A 5 20.29 79.15 -1.90
C SER A 5 19.04 78.27 -2.09
N SER A 6 18.61 77.61 -1.02
CA SER A 6 17.20 77.33 -0.66
C SER A 6 16.25 76.49 -1.55
N ARG A 7 15.89 75.31 -1.00
CA ARG A 7 14.53 74.71 -0.75
C ARG A 7 13.56 74.50 -1.95
N PRO A 8 12.51 73.62 -1.89
CA PRO A 8 11.83 73.08 -0.70
C PRO A 8 11.46 71.56 -0.73
N LEU A 9 10.88 71.12 0.40
CA LEU A 9 10.09 69.89 0.55
C LEU A 9 8.77 70.00 -0.23
N SER A 10 8.38 68.94 -0.96
CA SER A 10 6.98 68.69 -1.29
C SER A 10 6.63 67.22 -1.04
N LEU A 11 5.63 67.04 -0.17
CA LEU A 11 4.86 65.82 -0.04
C LEU A 11 3.80 65.82 -1.16
N SER A 12 3.75 64.76 -1.95
CA SER A 12 2.54 64.38 -2.68
C SER A 12 2.48 62.87 -2.88
N ASN A 13 1.55 62.27 -2.12
CA ASN A 13 0.95 60.96 -2.39
C ASN A 13 0.47 60.90 -3.85
N ASN A 14 0.71 59.80 -4.56
CA ASN A 14 -0.34 58.79 -4.83
C ASN A 14 0.08 57.75 -5.89
N LYS A 15 -0.55 56.57 -5.74
CA LYS A 15 -0.89 55.55 -6.75
C LYS A 15 0.08 54.38 -6.98
N ARG A 16 -0.33 53.26 -6.36
CA ARG A 16 -0.29 51.88 -6.87
C ARG A 16 -0.44 51.79 -8.40
N SER A 17 0.43 50.99 -8.99
CA SER A 17 0.16 50.08 -10.12
C SER A 17 1.34 49.10 -10.10
N ASP A 18 1.22 47.94 -9.47
CA ASP A 18 0.67 46.71 -10.07
C ASP A 18 1.43 46.33 -11.35
N ALA A 19 2.50 45.58 -11.16
CA ALA A 19 3.12 44.70 -12.14
C ALA A 19 4.04 43.77 -11.35
N ASP A 20 3.44 42.82 -10.62
CA ASP A 20 4.14 41.60 -10.24
C ASP A 20 4.58 40.93 -11.54
N ILE A 21 5.86 41.13 -11.88
CA ILE A 21 6.54 40.40 -12.94
C ILE A 21 6.60 38.96 -12.45
N ALA A 22 5.63 38.16 -12.89
CA ALA A 22 5.67 36.73 -12.79
C ALA A 22 6.98 36.27 -13.45
N VAL A 23 7.96 35.92 -12.62
CA VAL A 23 9.18 35.25 -13.05
C VAL A 23 8.70 33.95 -13.70
N VAL A 24 8.68 33.94 -15.03
CA VAL A 24 8.57 32.72 -15.81
C VAL A 24 9.82 31.93 -15.49
N GLU A 25 9.68 31.04 -14.52
CA GLU A 25 10.70 30.06 -14.16
C GLU A 25 11.04 29.31 -15.45
N ASN A 26 12.20 29.63 -16.02
CA ASN A 26 12.72 29.00 -17.23
C ASN A 26 13.10 27.56 -16.86
N ARG A 27 12.10 26.69 -16.76
CA ARG A 27 12.29 25.28 -16.43
C ARG A 27 12.93 24.60 -17.62
N GLN A 28 14.18 24.20 -17.42
CA GLN A 28 14.86 23.32 -18.34
C GLN A 28 14.01 22.05 -18.51
N PRO A 29 13.76 21.58 -19.74
CA PRO A 29 12.92 20.41 -19.97
C PRO A 29 13.48 19.21 -19.22
N ALA A 30 12.58 18.42 -18.60
CA ALA A 30 12.97 17.19 -17.93
C ALA A 30 13.69 16.25 -18.93
N PRO A 31 14.68 15.47 -18.48
CA PRO A 31 15.45 14.59 -19.36
C PRO A 31 14.54 13.57 -20.06
N VAL A 32 14.84 13.28 -21.32
CA VAL A 32 14.10 12.29 -22.11
C VAL A 32 14.49 10.89 -21.65
N HIS A 33 13.49 10.04 -21.39
CA HIS A 33 13.73 8.67 -20.97
C HIS A 33 14.25 7.82 -22.14
N PRO A 34 15.39 7.11 -22.00
CA PRO A 34 16.07 6.47 -23.13
C PRO A 34 15.24 5.37 -23.82
N GLU A 35 14.44 4.61 -23.06
CA GLU A 35 13.59 3.53 -23.61
C GLU A 35 12.41 4.05 -24.45
N PHE A 36 11.97 5.28 -24.19
CA PHE A 36 10.82 5.91 -24.85
C PHE A 36 11.25 7.24 -25.49
N ALA A 37 12.32 7.16 -26.28
CA ALA A 37 12.87 8.25 -27.08
C ALA A 37 12.66 7.99 -28.58
N PHE A 38 11.44 7.61 -28.99
CA PHE A 38 11.14 7.25 -30.36
C PHE A 38 11.31 8.46 -31.30
N SER A 39 12.20 8.33 -32.29
CA SER A 39 12.46 9.40 -33.26
C SER A 39 11.23 9.77 -34.08
N ASP A 40 10.41 8.77 -34.42
CA ASP A 40 9.13 8.87 -35.12
C ASP A 40 7.93 9.14 -34.18
N GLY A 41 8.17 9.19 -32.87
CA GLY A 41 7.15 9.55 -31.88
C GLY A 41 6.64 10.98 -32.10
N ASN A 42 5.34 11.13 -32.37
CA ASN A 42 4.71 12.42 -32.69
C ASN A 42 4.18 13.17 -31.46
N ILE A 43 4.22 12.55 -30.27
CA ILE A 43 3.81 13.14 -28.99
C ILE A 43 5.02 13.22 -28.06
N GLU A 44 5.16 14.34 -27.36
CA GLU A 44 6.07 14.52 -26.24
C GLU A 44 5.26 14.64 -24.94
N LEU A 45 5.30 13.58 -24.11
CA LEU A 45 4.71 13.60 -22.77
C LEU A 45 5.73 14.13 -21.76
N GLN A 46 5.38 15.16 -21.02
CA GLN A 46 6.26 15.76 -20.01
C GLN A 46 5.67 15.55 -18.61
N THR A 47 6.44 14.95 -17.71
CA THR A 47 6.20 14.98 -16.26
C THR A 47 7.15 15.98 -15.61
N THR A 48 7.09 16.13 -14.28
CA THR A 48 8.00 17.03 -13.56
C THR A 48 9.46 16.57 -13.66
N ASP A 49 9.67 15.26 -13.79
CA ASP A 49 10.95 14.58 -13.65
C ASP A 49 11.44 13.90 -14.94
N GLN A 50 10.56 13.60 -15.91
CA GLN A 50 10.92 12.89 -17.13
C GLN A 50 10.12 13.35 -18.37
N THR A 51 10.68 13.14 -19.55
CA THR A 51 10.03 13.35 -20.84
C THR A 51 10.00 12.06 -21.66
N PHE A 52 8.91 11.81 -22.38
CA PHE A 52 8.74 10.62 -23.21
C PHE A 52 8.31 11.00 -24.63
N TRP A 53 9.01 10.50 -25.64
CA TRP A 53 8.65 10.63 -27.04
C TRP A 53 7.96 9.36 -27.51
N VAL A 54 6.66 9.47 -27.76
CA VAL A 54 5.76 8.33 -27.97
C VAL A 54 4.80 8.58 -29.13
N HIS A 55 4.08 7.54 -29.51
CA HIS A 55 3.13 7.58 -30.61
C HIS A 55 1.70 7.85 -30.11
N GLU A 56 1.01 8.77 -30.78
CA GLU A 56 -0.37 9.14 -30.48
C GLU A 56 -1.32 7.93 -30.48
N TYR A 57 -1.12 6.96 -31.39
CA TYR A 57 -2.02 5.81 -31.49
C TYR A 57 -2.03 4.92 -30.23
N ARG A 58 -0.99 5.00 -29.39
CA ARG A 58 -0.92 4.30 -28.09
C ARG A 58 -1.67 5.05 -26.99
N LEU A 59 -1.75 6.38 -27.11
CA LEU A 59 -2.39 7.26 -26.14
C LEU A 59 -3.88 7.50 -26.44
N LYS A 60 -4.34 7.33 -27.68
CA LYS A 60 -5.74 7.58 -28.07
C LYS A 60 -6.79 6.78 -27.29
N LYS A 61 -6.38 5.66 -26.66
CA LYS A 61 -7.27 4.81 -25.86
C LYS A 61 -7.50 5.35 -24.44
N PHE A 62 -6.69 6.32 -24.02
CA PHE A 62 -6.87 7.09 -22.79
C PHE A 62 -7.68 8.33 -23.14
N ALA A 63 -8.92 8.43 -22.68
CA ALA A 63 -9.83 9.51 -23.08
C ALA A 63 -9.29 10.89 -22.69
N ALA A 64 -8.65 11.00 -21.52
CA ALA A 64 -8.04 12.24 -21.07
C ALA A 64 -6.84 12.64 -21.93
N PHE A 65 -5.93 11.70 -22.26
CA PHE A 65 -4.82 12.02 -23.16
C PHE A 65 -5.32 12.38 -24.56
N ALA A 66 -6.32 11.70 -25.10
CA ALA A 66 -6.90 12.04 -26.40
C ALA A 66 -7.41 13.50 -26.41
N THR A 67 -8.07 13.92 -25.34
CA THR A 67 -8.56 15.30 -25.16
C THR A 67 -7.41 16.30 -25.07
N LEU A 68 -6.38 16.01 -24.26
CA LEU A 68 -5.20 16.87 -24.12
C LEU A 68 -4.43 17.03 -25.43
N ILE A 69 -4.26 15.93 -26.18
CA ILE A 69 -3.61 15.92 -27.49
C ILE A 69 -4.41 16.76 -28.49
N GLN A 70 -5.75 16.62 -28.50
CA GLN A 70 -6.61 17.41 -29.39
C GLN A 70 -6.53 18.91 -29.08
N ALA A 71 -6.53 19.28 -27.79
CA ALA A 71 -6.37 20.66 -27.36
C ALA A 71 -5.01 21.23 -27.78
N ALA A 72 -3.93 20.47 -27.58
CA ALA A 72 -2.58 20.87 -27.96
C ALA A 72 -2.39 21.01 -29.49
N LYS A 73 -3.09 20.18 -30.29
CA LYS A 73 -3.13 20.32 -31.75
C LYS A 73 -3.80 21.62 -32.21
N GLY A 74 -4.83 22.08 -31.49
CA GLY A 74 -5.54 23.31 -31.82
C GLY A 74 -4.77 24.59 -31.51
N SER A 75 -3.81 24.54 -30.58
CA SER A 75 -2.98 25.67 -30.18
C SER A 75 -1.62 25.71 -30.88
N ALA A 76 -1.13 24.58 -31.40
CA ALA A 76 0.08 24.54 -32.18
C ALA A 76 -0.14 25.20 -33.55
N ALA A 77 0.58 26.30 -33.83
CA ALA A 77 0.76 26.76 -35.20
C ALA A 77 1.29 25.57 -36.01
N ALA A 78 0.63 25.23 -37.11
CA ALA A 78 0.88 24.03 -37.89
C ALA A 78 2.30 24.02 -38.47
N ASP A 79 3.26 23.55 -37.68
CA ASP A 79 4.63 23.27 -38.07
C ASP A 79 4.75 21.77 -38.34
N PRO A 80 4.76 21.34 -39.62
CA PRO A 80 4.89 19.93 -39.98
C PRO A 80 6.29 19.44 -39.62
N GLY A 81 6.42 18.84 -38.44
CA GLY A 81 7.67 18.28 -37.94
C GLY A 81 7.85 18.42 -36.42
N ARG A 82 7.08 19.29 -35.77
CA ARG A 82 7.14 19.47 -34.32
C ARG A 82 6.26 18.46 -33.58
N ARG A 83 6.79 17.83 -32.53
CA ARG A 83 6.02 16.96 -31.62
C ARG A 83 4.96 17.77 -30.87
N ILE A 84 3.80 17.17 -30.68
CA ILE A 84 2.75 17.75 -29.85
C ILE A 84 3.13 17.54 -28.39
N VAL A 85 3.31 18.63 -27.66
CA VAL A 85 3.70 18.59 -26.25
C VAL A 85 2.45 18.46 -25.38
N VAL A 86 2.46 17.47 -24.51
CA VAL A 86 1.41 17.23 -23.51
C VAL A 86 2.07 17.19 -22.14
N THR A 87 1.85 18.24 -21.35
CA THR A 87 2.36 18.35 -19.99
C THR A 87 1.38 17.73 -19.00
N CYS A 88 1.86 16.76 -18.21
CA CYS A 88 1.09 16.11 -17.15
C CYS A 88 1.05 16.96 -15.88
N ASP A 89 0.04 16.74 -15.05
CA ASP A 89 -0.05 17.34 -13.72
C ASP A 89 1.17 16.96 -12.85
N LYS A 90 1.61 17.86 -11.97
CA LYS A 90 2.76 17.66 -11.07
C LYS A 90 2.63 16.42 -10.18
N LYS A 91 1.39 15.97 -9.88
CA LYS A 91 1.13 14.75 -9.10
C LYS A 91 1.46 13.47 -9.84
N ILE A 92 1.58 13.51 -11.17
CA ILE A 92 1.90 12.35 -12.00
C ILE A 92 3.41 12.16 -12.03
N LYS A 93 3.86 11.01 -11.53
CA LYS A 93 5.27 10.64 -11.51
C LYS A 93 5.70 10.12 -12.89
N GLY A 94 6.91 10.46 -13.31
CA GLY A 94 7.52 9.90 -14.53
C GLY A 94 7.56 8.38 -14.50
N GLU A 95 7.88 7.80 -13.34
CA GLU A 95 7.90 6.35 -13.11
C GLU A 95 6.54 5.69 -13.44
N ASP A 96 5.42 6.31 -13.05
CA ASP A 96 4.10 5.74 -13.32
C ASP A 96 3.79 5.73 -14.82
N ILE A 97 4.17 6.80 -15.53
CA ILE A 97 4.06 6.87 -16.99
C ILE A 97 4.97 5.84 -17.65
N TYR A 98 6.24 5.78 -17.27
CA TYR A 98 7.22 4.82 -17.79
C TYR A 98 6.72 3.37 -17.68
N ASN A 99 6.30 2.95 -16.48
CA ASN A 99 5.78 1.61 -16.25
C ASN A 99 4.53 1.33 -17.09
N THR A 100 3.64 2.30 -17.21
CA THR A 100 2.44 2.17 -18.07
C THR A 100 2.81 2.04 -19.54
N LEU A 101 3.80 2.81 -20.02
CA LEU A 101 4.29 2.74 -21.39
C LEU A 101 4.85 1.34 -21.70
N ARG A 102 5.62 0.73 -20.77
CA ARG A 102 6.10 -0.65 -20.92
C ARG A 102 4.95 -1.64 -21.15
N VAL A 103 3.85 -1.49 -20.41
CA VAL A 103 2.66 -2.34 -20.57
C VAL A 103 1.98 -2.13 -21.92
N ILE A 104 1.72 -0.89 -22.34
CA ILE A 104 0.96 -0.64 -23.58
C ILE A 104 1.77 -0.80 -24.87
N TYR A 105 3.11 -0.79 -24.77
CA TYR A 105 4.01 -1.07 -25.89
C TYR A 105 4.42 -2.55 -25.99
N ALA A 106 4.10 -3.38 -25.00
CA ALA A 106 4.43 -4.80 -25.01
C ALA A 106 3.93 -5.51 -26.28
N SER A 107 4.84 -6.28 -26.88
CA SER A 107 4.57 -7.10 -28.06
C SER A 107 3.58 -8.20 -27.70
N HIS A 108 2.53 -8.35 -28.51
CA HIS A 108 1.61 -9.49 -28.37
C HIS A 108 2.12 -10.72 -29.12
N ILE A 109 3.11 -10.54 -30.02
CA ILE A 109 3.67 -11.60 -30.87
C ILE A 109 4.62 -12.47 -30.04
N ASP A 110 5.46 -11.84 -29.24
CA ASP A 110 6.44 -12.51 -28.38
C ASP A 110 5.84 -13.02 -27.06
N GLY A 111 4.54 -12.76 -26.85
CA GLY A 111 3.83 -12.97 -25.60
C GLY A 111 3.88 -11.74 -24.70
N ILE A 112 2.79 -11.52 -23.95
CA ILE A 112 2.73 -10.44 -22.95
C ILE A 112 3.67 -10.82 -21.80
N PRO A 113 4.68 -9.99 -21.48
CA PRO A 113 5.57 -10.25 -20.34
C PRO A 113 4.82 -10.33 -19.02
N ASP A 114 5.37 -11.05 -18.07
CA ASP A 114 4.94 -10.96 -16.68
C ASP A 114 5.51 -9.66 -16.07
N PHE A 115 4.62 -8.72 -15.79
CA PHE A 115 4.95 -7.48 -15.11
C PHE A 115 4.92 -7.67 -13.59
N ASP A 116 5.83 -7.00 -12.88
CA ASP A 116 5.80 -6.96 -11.42
C ASP A 116 4.63 -6.12 -10.88
N SER A 117 4.39 -6.22 -9.57
CA SER A 117 3.30 -5.50 -8.90
C SER A 117 3.46 -3.98 -9.02
N SER A 118 4.67 -3.43 -8.90
CA SER A 118 4.92 -2.00 -9.02
C SER A 118 4.55 -1.47 -10.41
N THR A 119 4.93 -2.17 -11.48
CA THR A 119 4.58 -1.80 -12.86
C THR A 119 3.07 -1.81 -13.06
N LEU A 120 2.37 -2.82 -12.53
CA LEU A 120 0.92 -2.93 -12.64
C LEU A 120 0.17 -1.91 -11.78
N ILE A 121 0.68 -1.56 -10.60
CA ILE A 121 0.13 -0.50 -9.75
C ILE A 121 0.26 0.85 -10.46
N SER A 122 1.44 1.17 -11.00
CA SER A 122 1.65 2.35 -11.84
C SER A 122 0.67 2.39 -13.02
N THR A 123 0.53 1.26 -13.71
CA THR A 123 -0.42 1.11 -14.83
C THR A 123 -1.86 1.36 -14.39
N LEU A 124 -2.25 0.85 -13.22
CA LEU A 124 -3.57 1.03 -12.66
C LEU A 124 -3.84 2.50 -12.30
N ARG A 125 -2.85 3.21 -11.75
CA ARG A 125 -2.92 4.66 -11.47
C ARG A 125 -3.13 5.48 -12.73
N ILE A 126 -2.29 5.26 -13.76
CA ILE A 126 -2.39 6.00 -15.03
C ILE A 126 -3.70 5.66 -15.76
N ALA A 127 -4.09 4.38 -15.80
CA ALA A 127 -5.34 3.97 -16.44
C ALA A 127 -6.58 4.55 -15.74
N SER A 128 -6.54 4.70 -14.42
CA SER A 128 -7.62 5.34 -13.65
C SER A 128 -7.62 6.86 -13.82
N THR A 129 -6.45 7.48 -13.84
CA THR A 129 -6.31 8.95 -13.94
C THR A 129 -6.64 9.47 -15.33
N PHE A 130 -6.20 8.77 -16.37
CA PHE A 130 -6.34 9.21 -17.76
C PHE A 130 -7.50 8.51 -18.51
N ASP A 131 -8.35 7.82 -17.76
CA ASP A 131 -9.55 7.13 -18.23
C ASP A 131 -9.29 6.15 -19.39
N TYR A 132 -8.72 5.00 -19.05
CA TYR A 132 -8.62 3.85 -19.93
C TYR A 132 -9.20 2.59 -19.24
N PRO A 133 -10.53 2.38 -19.30
CA PRO A 133 -11.21 1.32 -18.52
C PRO A 133 -10.71 -0.10 -18.79
N ALA A 134 -10.36 -0.43 -20.05
CA ALA A 134 -9.87 -1.78 -20.38
C ALA A 134 -8.48 -2.04 -19.78
N LEU A 135 -7.58 -1.06 -19.81
CA LEU A 135 -6.26 -1.17 -19.18
C LEU A 135 -6.38 -1.21 -17.65
N ARG A 136 -7.29 -0.41 -17.10
CA ARG A 136 -7.63 -0.44 -15.67
C ARG A 136 -8.10 -1.84 -15.26
N LYS A 137 -9.03 -2.44 -16.00
CA LYS A 137 -9.51 -3.82 -15.75
C LYS A 137 -8.39 -4.86 -15.86
N PHE A 138 -7.52 -4.72 -16.86
CA PHE A 138 -6.35 -5.59 -17.03
C PHE A 138 -5.43 -5.54 -15.81
N ALA A 139 -5.08 -4.34 -15.35
CA ALA A 139 -4.17 -4.17 -14.21
C ALA A 139 -4.78 -4.73 -12.91
N ILE A 140 -6.07 -4.47 -12.63
CA ILE A 140 -6.77 -5.09 -11.49
C ILE A 140 -6.66 -6.62 -11.56
N SER A 141 -7.05 -7.21 -12.69
CA SER A 141 -7.12 -8.66 -12.82
C SER A 141 -5.76 -9.32 -12.63
N LYS A 142 -4.68 -8.68 -13.07
CA LYS A 142 -3.32 -9.17 -12.85
C LYS A 142 -2.91 -9.04 -11.38
N LEU A 143 -3.20 -7.91 -10.74
CA LEU A 143 -2.87 -7.68 -9.33
C LEU A 143 -3.68 -8.57 -8.37
N GLU A 144 -4.94 -8.90 -8.70
CA GLU A 144 -5.75 -9.86 -7.93
C GLU A 144 -5.18 -11.28 -7.96
N GLY A 145 -4.43 -11.62 -9.01
CA GLY A 145 -3.68 -12.87 -9.10
C GLY A 145 -2.36 -12.87 -8.33
N MET A 146 -1.97 -11.73 -7.74
CA MET A 146 -0.71 -11.58 -7.00
C MET A 146 -0.94 -11.60 -5.49
N SER A 147 0.09 -12.02 -4.75
CA SER A 147 0.10 -11.97 -3.28
C SER A 147 0.53 -10.59 -2.80
N LEU A 148 -0.39 -9.63 -2.80
CA LEU A 148 -0.17 -8.29 -2.24
C LEU A 148 -0.43 -8.26 -0.73
N PRO A 149 0.44 -7.62 0.08
CA PRO A 149 0.18 -7.37 1.49
C PRO A 149 -1.19 -6.75 1.74
N ALA A 150 -1.89 -7.18 2.79
CA ALA A 150 -3.20 -6.64 3.14
C ALA A 150 -3.21 -5.12 3.28
N ILE A 151 -2.19 -4.54 3.91
CA ILE A 151 -2.13 -3.08 4.08
C ILE A 151 -2.01 -2.34 2.74
N GLU A 152 -1.23 -2.89 1.81
CA GLU A 152 -1.07 -2.32 0.47
C GLU A 152 -2.38 -2.39 -0.31
N ARG A 153 -3.13 -3.50 -0.20
CA ARG A 153 -4.47 -3.62 -0.80
C ARG A 153 -5.46 -2.60 -0.26
N ILE A 154 -5.43 -2.30 1.04
CA ILE A 154 -6.26 -1.24 1.65
C ILE A 154 -5.87 0.13 1.08
N GLN A 155 -4.58 0.43 1.04
CA GLN A 155 -4.09 1.70 0.50
C GLN A 155 -4.49 1.90 -0.97
N LEU A 156 -4.32 0.86 -1.79
CA LEU A 156 -4.74 0.89 -3.21
C LEU A 156 -6.26 0.96 -3.36
N SER A 157 -7.01 0.32 -2.46
CA SER A 157 -8.47 0.42 -2.43
C SER A 157 -8.93 1.85 -2.20
N ASP A 158 -8.35 2.53 -1.21
CA ASP A 158 -8.64 3.93 -0.90
C ASP A 158 -8.22 4.84 -2.06
N GLU A 159 -7.01 4.65 -2.59
CA GLU A 159 -6.43 5.47 -3.64
C GLU A 159 -7.20 5.37 -4.97
N LEU A 160 -7.59 4.15 -5.36
CA LEU A 160 -8.08 3.85 -6.71
C LEU A 160 -9.56 3.44 -6.73
N SER A 161 -10.25 3.53 -5.59
CA SER A 161 -11.65 3.13 -5.41
C SER A 161 -11.88 1.66 -5.80
N LEU A 162 -11.24 0.74 -5.07
CA LEU A 162 -11.36 -0.72 -5.26
C LEU A 162 -12.03 -1.41 -4.06
N PRO A 163 -13.31 -1.13 -3.74
CA PRO A 163 -13.95 -1.57 -2.50
C PRO A 163 -13.96 -3.10 -2.33
N THR A 164 -13.88 -3.87 -3.43
CA THR A 164 -13.80 -5.34 -3.39
C THR A 164 -12.51 -5.87 -2.76
N TRP A 165 -11.45 -5.05 -2.70
CA TRP A 165 -10.16 -5.41 -2.12
C TRP A 165 -10.09 -5.16 -0.61
N GLU A 166 -10.94 -4.25 -0.13
CA GLU A 166 -10.91 -3.75 1.25
C GLU A 166 -11.29 -4.85 2.25
N THR A 167 -12.47 -5.45 2.11
CA THR A 167 -12.96 -6.48 3.04
C THR A 167 -12.00 -7.65 3.24
N PRO A 168 -11.50 -8.34 2.19
CA PRO A 168 -10.58 -9.46 2.38
C PRO A 168 -9.25 -9.02 3.01
N ALA A 169 -8.78 -7.80 2.73
CA ALA A 169 -7.57 -7.28 3.38
C ALA A 169 -7.79 -7.00 4.87
N PHE A 170 -8.95 -6.44 5.26
CA PHE A 170 -9.30 -6.28 6.67
C PHE A 170 -9.40 -7.61 7.41
N THR A 171 -10.05 -8.62 6.81
CA THR A 171 -10.14 -9.96 7.39
C THR A 171 -8.75 -10.57 7.62
N GLU A 172 -7.83 -10.39 6.68
CA GLU A 172 -6.45 -10.84 6.82
C GLU A 172 -5.71 -10.11 7.96
N LEU A 173 -5.84 -8.77 8.04
CA LEU A 173 -5.26 -8.01 9.17
C LEU A 173 -5.85 -8.41 10.52
N CYS A 174 -7.13 -8.78 10.57
CA CYS A 174 -7.76 -9.25 11.81
C CYS A 174 -7.28 -10.65 12.23
N SER A 175 -6.94 -11.51 11.27
CA SER A 175 -6.61 -12.92 11.54
C SER A 175 -5.12 -13.22 11.62
N ARG A 176 -4.24 -12.40 11.03
CA ARG A 176 -2.79 -12.66 11.00
C ARG A 176 -2.15 -12.64 12.40
N LYS A 177 -1.01 -13.32 12.55
CA LYS A 177 -0.31 -13.40 13.83
C LYS A 177 0.37 -12.08 14.19
N GLU A 178 0.96 -11.43 13.20
CA GLU A 178 1.77 -10.23 13.35
C GLU A 178 0.91 -9.06 13.86
N PRO A 179 1.36 -8.32 14.89
CA PRO A 179 0.66 -7.12 15.35
C PRO A 179 0.58 -6.08 14.22
N ILE A 180 -0.32 -5.12 14.36
CA ILE A 180 -0.34 -3.96 13.46
C ILE A 180 0.87 -3.09 13.80
N SER A 181 1.70 -2.81 12.81
CA SER A 181 2.84 -1.91 12.93
C SER A 181 2.41 -0.45 12.91
N GLN A 182 3.31 0.45 13.32
CA GLN A 182 3.04 1.89 13.31
C GLN A 182 2.74 2.41 11.89
N SER A 183 3.52 1.99 10.89
CA SER A 183 3.30 2.41 9.49
C SER A 183 1.96 1.92 8.94
N GLU A 184 1.52 0.73 9.34
CA GLU A 184 0.20 0.22 8.97
C GLU A 184 -0.91 1.00 9.69
N ALA A 185 -0.73 1.35 10.96
CA ALA A 185 -1.69 2.16 11.71
C ALA A 185 -1.88 3.56 11.10
N GLU A 186 -0.80 4.15 10.56
CA GLU A 186 -0.85 5.43 9.83
C GLU A 186 -1.71 5.34 8.57
N ILE A 187 -1.58 4.26 7.78
CA ILE A 187 -2.39 4.02 6.57
C ILE A 187 -3.86 3.74 6.94
N LEU A 188 -4.10 2.93 7.97
CA LEU A 188 -5.45 2.59 8.42
C LEU A 188 -6.19 3.83 8.96
N GLY A 189 -5.47 4.75 9.60
CA GLY A 189 -6.07 5.79 10.41
C GLY A 189 -6.71 5.24 11.69
N MET A 190 -7.00 6.14 12.62
CA MET A 190 -7.36 5.76 13.99
C MET A 190 -8.63 4.89 14.07
N THR A 191 -9.67 5.22 13.31
CA THR A 191 -10.94 4.50 13.36
C THR A 191 -10.79 3.04 12.93
N ARG A 192 -10.16 2.79 11.78
CA ARG A 192 -9.98 1.42 11.25
C ARG A 192 -8.99 0.64 12.12
N PHE A 193 -7.95 1.30 12.64
CA PHE A 193 -7.00 0.71 13.58
C PHE A 193 -7.66 0.22 14.86
N VAL A 194 -8.48 1.07 15.52
CA VAL A 194 -9.18 0.70 16.77
C VAL A 194 -10.10 -0.49 16.55
N GLU A 195 -10.84 -0.52 15.44
CA GLU A 195 -11.74 -1.62 15.13
C GLU A 195 -10.98 -2.93 14.90
N ILE A 196 -9.88 -2.91 14.12
CA ILE A 196 -9.01 -4.08 13.95
C ILE A 196 -8.46 -4.53 15.30
N ALA A 197 -7.97 -3.61 16.13
CA ALA A 197 -7.39 -3.94 17.43
C ALA A 197 -8.44 -4.63 18.34
N ARG A 198 -9.67 -4.10 18.39
CA ARG A 198 -10.78 -4.67 19.14
C ARG A 198 -11.10 -6.09 18.70
N ILE A 199 -11.22 -6.32 17.39
CA ILE A 199 -11.49 -7.66 16.84
C ILE A 199 -10.36 -8.62 17.21
N ARG A 200 -9.10 -8.20 17.03
CA ARG A 200 -7.92 -9.02 17.34
C ARG A 200 -7.83 -9.38 18.82
N GLU A 201 -8.05 -8.43 19.71
CA GLU A 201 -8.01 -8.66 21.15
C GLU A 201 -9.12 -9.61 21.61
N THR A 202 -10.33 -9.43 21.07
CA THR A 202 -11.48 -10.30 21.36
C THR A 202 -11.18 -11.73 20.95
N GLU A 203 -10.70 -11.95 19.72
CA GLU A 203 -10.39 -13.30 19.24
C GLU A 203 -9.23 -13.93 20.00
N ARG A 204 -8.17 -13.18 20.31
CA ARG A 204 -7.04 -13.67 21.10
C ARG A 204 -7.47 -14.05 22.52
N THR A 205 -8.32 -13.24 23.15
CA THR A 205 -8.88 -13.53 24.47
C THR A 205 -9.74 -14.79 24.43
N ARG A 206 -10.61 -14.92 23.42
CA ARG A 206 -11.44 -16.11 23.20
C ARG A 206 -10.59 -17.38 23.07
N LEU A 207 -9.54 -17.33 22.25
CA LEU A 207 -8.62 -18.45 22.04
C LEU A 207 -7.82 -18.78 23.31
N ALA A 208 -7.37 -17.77 24.05
CA ALA A 208 -6.66 -17.97 25.32
C ALA A 208 -7.54 -18.65 26.37
N VAL A 209 -8.81 -18.23 26.51
CA VAL A 209 -9.79 -18.86 27.41
C VAL A 209 -10.08 -20.30 27.00
N GLN A 210 -10.26 -20.57 25.71
CA GLN A 210 -10.47 -21.93 25.19
C GLN A 210 -9.26 -22.84 25.48
N PHE A 211 -8.05 -22.33 25.25
CA PHE A 211 -6.81 -23.06 25.53
C PHE A 211 -6.65 -23.37 27.02
N ALA A 212 -6.88 -22.38 27.89
CA ALA A 212 -6.85 -22.57 29.34
C ALA A 212 -7.90 -23.60 29.79
N GLY A 213 -9.15 -23.50 29.31
CA GLY A 213 -10.22 -24.42 29.64
C GLY A 213 -9.93 -25.87 29.20
N GLY A 214 -9.30 -26.05 28.04
CA GLY A 214 -8.83 -27.36 27.56
C GLY A 214 -7.79 -27.97 28.49
N ILE A 215 -6.74 -27.21 28.83
CA ILE A 215 -5.69 -27.67 29.76
C ILE A 215 -6.27 -28.02 31.13
N TYR A 216 -7.11 -27.16 31.71
CA TYR A 216 -7.74 -27.45 33.00
C TYR A 216 -8.63 -28.70 32.93
N GLY A 217 -9.33 -28.91 31.81
CA GLY A 217 -10.11 -30.12 31.56
C GLY A 217 -9.27 -31.39 31.50
N GLU A 218 -8.16 -31.36 30.77
CA GLU A 218 -7.23 -32.49 30.64
C GLU A 218 -6.54 -32.83 31.96
N LEU A 219 -6.03 -31.82 32.68
CA LEU A 219 -5.39 -32.00 33.98
C LEU A 219 -6.38 -32.56 35.02
N LEU A 220 -7.64 -32.12 35.00
CA LEU A 220 -8.67 -32.62 35.90
C LEU A 220 -9.03 -34.08 35.57
N GLN A 221 -9.11 -34.45 34.29
CA GLN A 221 -9.32 -35.84 33.89
C GLN A 221 -8.15 -36.74 34.31
N ALA A 222 -6.92 -36.31 34.09
CA ALA A 222 -5.72 -37.04 34.51
C ALA A 222 -5.68 -37.22 36.03
N SER A 223 -5.99 -36.17 36.80
CA SER A 223 -6.10 -36.21 38.27
C SER A 223 -7.15 -37.22 38.75
N LYS A 224 -8.34 -37.23 38.15
CA LYS A 224 -9.40 -38.20 38.47
C LYS A 224 -8.95 -39.64 38.17
N LEU A 225 -8.29 -39.86 37.04
CA LEU A 225 -7.77 -41.18 36.65
C LEU A 225 -6.71 -41.70 37.65
N VAL A 226 -5.79 -40.83 38.07
CA VAL A 226 -4.79 -41.14 39.11
C VAL A 226 -5.45 -41.46 40.45
N SER A 227 -6.48 -40.70 40.83
CA SER A 227 -7.22 -40.90 42.08
C SER A 227 -8.02 -42.22 42.07
N SER A 228 -8.60 -42.59 40.93
CA SER A 228 -9.28 -43.88 40.74
C SER A 228 -8.32 -45.08 40.78
N LEU A 229 -7.09 -44.93 40.29
CA LEU A 229 -6.04 -45.95 40.41
C LEU A 229 -5.58 -46.16 41.87
N GLN A 230 -5.57 -45.09 42.68
CA GLN A 230 -5.23 -45.17 44.11
C GLN A 230 -6.37 -45.72 44.97
N ALA A 231 -7.63 -45.45 44.62
CA ALA A 231 -8.81 -45.94 45.35
C ALA A 231 -9.10 -47.43 45.11
N GLY A 232 -8.68 -48.00 43.97
CA GLY A 232 -8.83 -49.43 43.68
C GLY A 232 -7.83 -50.36 44.38
N GLY A 233 -6.90 -49.82 45.17
CA GLY A 233 -5.82 -50.57 45.83
C GLY A 233 -6.05 -50.93 47.30
N SER A 234 -7.24 -50.65 47.86
CA SER A 234 -7.49 -50.87 49.29
C SER A 234 -8.74 -51.71 49.52
N ASP A 235 -8.63 -53.01 49.27
CA ASP A 235 -9.40 -54.03 49.98
C ASP A 235 -8.47 -55.16 50.45
N GLY A 236 -8.30 -55.22 51.78
CA GLY A 236 -8.24 -56.48 52.50
C GLY A 236 -6.89 -57.19 52.64
N SER A 237 -6.22 -56.91 53.77
CA SER A 237 -5.71 -57.91 54.71
C SER A 237 -4.69 -58.96 54.20
N GLY A 238 -3.46 -58.87 54.74
CA GLY A 238 -2.74 -60.08 55.13
C GLY A 238 -1.23 -60.07 54.92
N ILE A 239 -0.52 -60.02 56.06
CA ILE A 239 0.86 -60.50 56.26
C ILE A 239 1.95 -59.55 55.75
N THR A 240 2.46 -58.72 56.67
CA THR A 240 3.85 -58.26 56.61
C THR A 240 4.75 -59.46 56.95
N GLN A 241 5.47 -59.94 55.96
CA GLN A 241 6.60 -60.85 56.17
C GLN A 241 7.88 -60.04 56.04
N ASP A 242 8.56 -59.84 57.15
CA ASP A 242 9.89 -59.25 57.18
C ASP A 242 10.86 -60.30 56.62
N ALA A 243 11.82 -59.88 55.80
CA ALA A 243 12.76 -60.76 55.10
C ALA A 243 13.74 -61.54 56.02
N PHE A 244 13.60 -61.46 57.34
CA PHE A 244 14.45 -62.15 58.30
C PHE A 244 13.64 -62.62 59.52
N GLY A 245 13.10 -63.83 59.44
CA GLY A 245 12.29 -64.41 60.50
C GLY A 245 13.01 -64.49 61.86
N ARG A 246 12.65 -63.59 62.78
CA ARG A 246 12.84 -63.76 64.23
C ARG A 246 11.73 -63.06 65.00
N SER A 247 11.02 -63.83 65.83
CA SER A 247 10.08 -63.33 66.83
C SER A 247 10.82 -62.57 67.93
N ILE A 248 10.35 -61.38 68.29
CA ILE A 248 10.73 -60.71 69.54
C ILE A 248 9.44 -60.38 70.32
N LEU A 249 9.38 -60.94 71.52
CA LEU A 249 8.36 -60.71 72.54
C LEU A 249 8.31 -59.23 72.96
N SER A 250 7.10 -58.75 73.26
CA SER A 250 6.88 -57.42 73.84
C SER A 250 7.36 -57.33 75.30
N PRO A 251 7.52 -56.09 75.81
CA PRO A 251 7.21 -55.81 77.21
C PRO A 251 6.11 -54.75 77.35
N VAL A 252 5.27 -55.01 78.34
CA VAL A 252 4.17 -54.18 78.88
C VAL A 252 4.76 -52.96 79.62
N PRO A 253 4.12 -51.78 79.56
CA PRO A 253 4.56 -50.61 80.33
C PRO A 253 4.02 -50.65 81.77
N TYR A 254 4.86 -50.23 82.72
CA TYR A 254 4.43 -49.62 83.99
C TYR A 254 4.68 -48.10 83.90
#